data_AF-A0AAD0ICH9-F1
#
_entry.id   AF-A0AAD0ICH9-F1
#
_cell.length_a   1.000
_cell.length_b   1.000
_cell.length_c   1.000
_cell.angle_alpha   90.00
_cell.angle_beta   90.00
_cell.angle_gamma   90.00
#
_symmetry.space_group_name_H-M   'P 1'
#
loop_
_entity.id
_entity.type
_entity.pdbx_description
1 polymer ?
#
loop_
_entity_poly.entity_id
_entity_poly.type
_entity_poly.pdbx_seq_one_letter_code
_entity_poly.pdbx_strand_id
1 'polypeptide(L)' 'MSTEQTILEKYDGAPLLSIDQLAEILLRSKNGLRLSLCGDNEVSRKFLPCKVKIGRRIYFRTTDVAKALDQD' A
#
# COMPACT_ATOMS: atom_id res chain seq x y z
N MET A 1 -7.82 -8.31 -16.21
CA MET A 1 -7.89 -7.22 -15.22
C MET A 1 -6.55 -7.17 -14.53
N SER A 2 -5.84 -6.04 -14.54
CA SER A 2 -4.61 -5.91 -13.75
C SER A 2 -4.95 -5.59 -12.29
N THR A 3 -4.09 -5.99 -11.35
CA THR A 3 -4.23 -5.67 -9.93
C THR A 3 -4.32 -4.17 -9.70
N GLU A 4 -3.56 -3.38 -10.49
CA GLU A 4 -3.63 -1.92 -10.50
C GLU A 4 -5.03 -1.40 -10.86
N GLN A 5 -5.64 -1.92 -11.92
CA GLN A 5 -7.00 -1.54 -12.33
C GLN A 5 -8.02 -1.84 -11.23
N THR A 6 -7.92 -3.00 -10.59
CA THR A 6 -8.82 -3.37 -9.48
C THR A 6 -8.69 -2.42 -8.29
N ILE A 7 -7.46 -2.03 -7.93
CA ILE A 7 -7.24 -1.07 -6.84
C ILE A 7 -7.75 0.33 -7.22
N LEU A 8 -7.50 0.77 -8.45
CA LEU A 8 -7.99 2.05 -8.95
C LEU A 8 -9.53 2.09 -8.98
N GLU A 9 -10.19 1.07 -9.50
CA GLU A 9 -11.66 0.96 -9.51
C GLU A 9 -12.24 0.98 -8.09
N LYS A 10 -11.59 0.30 -7.13
CA LYS A 10 -12.04 0.24 -5.74
C LYS A 10 -11.93 1.59 -5.01
N TYR A 11 -10.98 2.43 -5.38
CA TYR A 11 -10.69 3.70 -4.69
C TYR A 11 -10.84 4.92 -5.61
N ASP A 12 -11.85 4.92 -6.48
CA ASP A 12 -12.25 6.04 -7.33
C ASP A 12 -11.12 6.63 -8.21
N GLY A 13 -10.24 5.77 -8.72
CA GLY A 13 -9.09 6.15 -9.53
C GLY A 13 -7.99 6.87 -8.75
N ALA A 14 -7.98 6.78 -7.41
CA ALA A 14 -6.99 7.46 -6.59
C ALA A 14 -5.55 6.93 -6.87
N PRO A 15 -4.60 7.79 -7.26
CA PRO A 15 -3.22 7.38 -7.53
C PRO A 15 -2.41 7.10 -6.26
N LEU A 16 -2.96 7.49 -5.09
CA LEU A 16 -2.33 7.39 -3.78
C LEU A 16 -3.28 6.75 -2.79
N LEU A 17 -2.80 5.71 -2.13
CA LEU A 17 -3.50 5.01 -1.06
C LEU A 17 -3.05 5.55 0.30
N SER A 18 -4.01 5.76 1.18
CA SER A 18 -3.75 5.94 2.61
C SER A 18 -3.32 4.63 3.26
N ILE A 19 -2.74 4.71 4.47
CA ILE A 19 -2.40 3.52 5.25
C ILE A 19 -3.62 2.66 5.60
N ASP A 20 -4.81 3.26 5.71
CA ASP A 20 -6.06 2.55 5.98
C ASP A 20 -6.46 1.69 4.78
N GLN A 21 -6.41 2.27 3.57
CA GLN A 21 -6.70 1.56 2.33
C GLN A 21 -5.68 0.46 2.06
N LEU A 22 -4.37 0.71 2.29
CA LEU A 22 -3.35 -0.33 2.15
C LEU A 22 -3.59 -1.48 3.15
N ALA A 23 -3.99 -1.18 4.39
CA ALA A 23 -4.31 -2.21 5.38
C ALA A 23 -5.52 -3.05 4.94
N GLU A 24 -6.53 -2.42 4.37
CA GLU A 24 -7.70 -3.10 3.81
C GLU A 24 -7.34 -4.03 2.65
N ILE A 25 -6.50 -3.57 1.70
CA ILE A 25 -6.02 -4.40 0.57
C ILE A 25 -5.25 -5.63 1.09
N LEU A 26 -4.39 -5.44 2.09
CA LEU A 26 -3.57 -6.50 2.67
C LEU A 26 -4.31 -7.38 3.69
N LEU A 27 -5.62 -7.12 3.91
CA LEU A 27 -6.44 -7.81 4.90
C LEU A 27 -5.82 -7.79 6.32
N ARG A 28 -5.17 -6.67 6.66
CA ARG A 28 -4.54 -6.45 7.98
C ARG A 28 -5.21 -5.31 8.72
N SER A 29 -5.09 -5.30 10.04
CA SER A 29 -5.45 -4.12 10.83
C SER A 29 -4.45 -2.99 10.57
N LYS A 30 -4.92 -1.74 10.59
CA LYS A 30 -4.07 -0.54 10.46
C LYS A 30 -2.87 -0.56 11.41
N ASN A 31 -3.10 -0.93 12.66
CA ASN A 31 -2.05 -0.98 13.67
C ASN A 31 -1.07 -2.14 13.43
N GLY A 32 -1.58 -3.32 13.04
CA GLY A 32 -0.73 -4.46 12.68
C GLY A 32 0.15 -4.15 11.46
N LEU A 33 -0.39 -3.44 10.46
CA LEU A 33 0.36 -3.00 9.30
C LEU A 33 1.45 -1.98 9.69
N ARG A 34 1.14 -1.01 10.57
CA ARG A 34 2.15 -0.06 11.08
C ARG A 34 3.32 -0.77 11.76
N LEU A 35 3.05 -1.76 12.59
CA LEU A 35 4.09 -2.54 13.25
C LEU A 35 4.92 -3.32 12.22
N SER A 36 4.26 -3.93 11.24
CA SER A 36 4.92 -4.67 10.15
C SER A 36 5.84 -3.75 9.34
N LEU A 37 5.41 -2.52 9.05
CA LEU A 37 6.20 -1.53 8.31
C LEU A 37 7.35 -0.92 9.13
N CYS A 38 7.38 -1.11 10.45
CA CYS A 38 8.41 -0.52 11.33
C CYS A 38 9.65 -1.43 11.45
N GLY A 39 9.47 -2.74 11.38
CA GLY A 39 10.56 -3.72 11.44
C GLY A 39 11.18 -4.02 10.08
N ASP A 40 12.22 -4.85 10.08
CA ASP A 40 12.79 -5.42 8.85
C ASP A 40 12.17 -6.79 8.57
N ASN A 41 11.22 -6.85 7.64
CA ASN A 41 10.51 -8.07 7.23
C ASN A 41 10.07 -7.95 5.77
N GLU A 42 9.48 -9.00 5.23
CA GLU A 42 9.03 -9.03 3.83
C GLU A 42 8.04 -7.91 3.50
N VAL A 43 7.09 -7.63 4.40
CA VAL A 43 6.08 -6.58 4.20
C VAL A 43 6.73 -5.21 4.15
N SER A 44 7.66 -4.90 5.06
CA SER A 44 8.35 -3.61 5.05
C SER A 44 9.25 -3.46 3.83
N ARG A 45 10.01 -4.48 3.45
CA ARG A 45 10.85 -4.46 2.24
C ARG A 45 10.06 -4.25 0.96
N LYS A 46 8.85 -4.83 0.85
CA LYS A 46 7.98 -4.69 -0.32
C LYS A 46 7.24 -3.35 -0.38
N PHE A 47 6.65 -2.91 0.74
CA PHE A 47 5.73 -1.76 0.73
C PHE A 47 6.34 -0.44 1.18
N LEU A 48 7.49 -0.42 1.88
CA LEU A 48 8.19 0.83 2.18
C LEU A 48 8.67 1.58 0.93
N PRO A 49 9.17 0.92 -0.14
CA PRO A 49 9.52 1.61 -1.39
C PRO A 49 8.33 2.31 -2.07
N CYS A 50 7.11 1.81 -1.86
CA CYS A 50 5.89 2.39 -2.42
C CYS A 50 5.47 3.70 -1.73
N LYS A 51 6.10 4.03 -0.59
CA LYS A 51 5.71 5.11 0.32
C LYS A 51 6.00 6.49 -0.27
N VAL A 52 5.00 7.37 -0.20
CA VAL A 52 5.10 8.80 -0.56
C VAL A 52 4.73 9.65 0.65
N LYS A 53 5.62 10.55 1.06
CA LYS A 53 5.37 11.49 2.14
C LYS A 53 4.93 12.83 1.57
N ILE A 54 3.72 13.28 1.94
CA ILE A 54 3.18 14.59 1.57
C ILE A 54 2.89 15.35 2.86
N GLY A 55 3.75 16.32 3.17
CA GLY A 55 3.72 17.04 4.45
C GLY A 55 3.85 16.08 5.65
N ARG A 56 2.82 16.05 6.51
CA ARG A 56 2.73 15.17 7.69
C ARG A 56 2.06 13.82 7.41
N ARG A 57 1.55 13.60 6.19
CA ARG A 57 0.81 12.39 5.81
C ARG A 57 1.70 11.44 5.02
N ILE A 58 1.42 10.16 5.21
CA ILE A 58 2.06 9.07 4.48
C ILE A 58 1.00 8.42 3.58
N TYR A 59 1.35 8.29 2.32
CA TYR A 59 0.59 7.62 1.28
C TYR A 59 1.44 6.53 0.63
N PHE A 60 0.82 5.75 -0.25
CA PHE A 60 1.47 4.70 -1.04
C PHE A 60 1.02 4.81 -2.50
N ARG A 61 1.95 4.75 -3.46
CA ARG A 61 1.59 4.82 -4.89
C ARG A 61 0.83 3.57 -5.30
N THR A 62 -0.36 3.74 -5.87
CA THR A 62 -1.20 2.63 -6.33
C THR A 62 -0.47 1.75 -7.34
N THR A 63 0.25 2.35 -8.29
CA THR A 63 1.08 1.65 -9.29
C THR A 63 2.12 0.73 -8.66
N ASP A 64 2.79 1.20 -7.61
CA ASP A 64 3.88 0.45 -6.98
C ASP A 64 3.34 -0.62 -6.06
N VAL A 65 2.24 -0.32 -5.35
CA VAL A 65 1.54 -1.30 -4.52
C VAL A 65 1.01 -2.45 -5.38
N ALA A 66 0.42 -2.16 -6.54
CA ALA A 66 -0.01 -3.18 -7.49
C ALA A 66 1.15 -4.05 -7.96
N LYS A 67 2.28 -3.45 -8.36
CA LYS A 67 3.49 -4.19 -8.74
C LYS A 67 4.04 -5.03 -7.59
N ALA A 68 4.02 -4.52 -6.37
CA ALA A 68 4.49 -5.24 -5.19
C ALA A 68 3.59 -6.45 -4.86
N LEU A 69 2.30 -6.39 -5.18
CA LEU A 69 1.36 -7.50 -5.05
C LEU A 69 1.51 -8.53 -6.19
N ASP A 70 1.84 -8.08 -7.40
CA ASP A 70 2.03 -8.96 -8.56
C ASP A 70 3.37 -9.73 -8.54
N GLN A 71 4.32 -9.32 -7.69
CA GLN A 71 5.61 -10.00 -7.51
C GLN A 71 5.56 -11.14 -6.47
N ASP A 72 4.37 -11.49 -5.97
CA ASP A 72 4.08 -12.67 -5.14
C ASP A 72 3.29 -13.73 -5.91
#